data_AF-X0UNZ8-F1
#
_entry.id   AF-X0UNZ8-F1
#
_cell.length_a   1.000
_cell.length_b   1.000
_cell.length_c   1.000
_cell.angle_alpha   90.00
_cell.angle_beta   90.00
_cell.angle_gamma   90.00
#
_symmetry.space_group_name_H-M   'P 1'
#
loop_
_entity.id
_entity.type
_entity.pdbx_description
1 polymer ?
#
loop_
_entity_poly.entity_id
_entity_poly.type
_entity_poly.pdbx_seq_one_letter_code
_entity_poly.pdbx_strand_id
1 'polypeptide(L)'
;HRLIHALIVPLAIAGATLSTLHQSSLGSLYTILPDQLDKIWYTPLLPLMFWLTAVAVGPAMVILESTISSRVFRRGLELDLLGSLARVIPFVLAAYIAVKIGDLAGSGELGLLTEWNLESGLFWLEMLGFVLLPMVLFSLPAVRQSSAGLMFSALLVISGVILSRFAVSLIAIGKPEFAASYVPHPLEFAVTIGIVAAGVAAFGLAARYLPVFVKHAHSPAAE
;
A
#
# COMPACT_ATOMS: atom_id res chain seq x y z
N HIS A 1 -0.62 -35.83 1.95
CA HIS A 1 -0.80 -34.99 0.74
C HIS A 1 -2.21 -34.44 0.56
N ARG A 2 -3.28 -35.25 0.54
CA ARG A 2 -4.67 -34.78 0.38
C ARG A 2 -5.16 -33.84 1.50
N LEU A 3 -4.81 -34.12 2.75
CA LEU A 3 -5.20 -33.27 3.89
C LEU A 3 -4.58 -31.87 3.84
N ILE A 4 -3.31 -31.78 3.40
CA ILE A 4 -2.61 -30.49 3.24
C ILE A 4 -3.26 -29.68 2.12
N HIS A 5 -3.56 -30.31 0.97
CA HIS A 5 -4.26 -29.63 -0.12
C HIS A 5 -5.68 -29.19 0.27
N ALA A 6 -6.39 -29.99 1.06
CA ALA A 6 -7.71 -29.63 1.58
C ALA A 6 -7.66 -28.47 2.59
N LEU A 7 -6.54 -28.28 3.30
CA LEU A 7 -6.34 -27.20 4.26
C LEU A 7 -5.80 -25.91 3.62
N ILE A 8 -5.11 -25.98 2.48
CA ILE A 8 -4.58 -24.80 1.78
C ILE A 8 -5.71 -23.85 1.37
N VAL A 9 -6.80 -24.36 0.79
CA VAL A 9 -7.90 -23.51 0.28
C VAL A 9 -8.61 -22.77 1.43
N PRO A 10 -9.07 -23.42 2.50
CA PRO A 10 -9.64 -22.73 3.66
C PRO A 10 -8.67 -21.76 4.31
N LEU A 11 -7.39 -22.12 4.45
CA LEU A 11 -6.39 -21.25 5.07
C LEU A 11 -6.09 -20.01 4.21
N ALA A 12 -6.04 -20.16 2.88
CA ALA A 12 -5.89 -19.04 1.96
C ALA A 12 -7.09 -18.09 2.03
N ILE A 13 -8.31 -18.64 2.07
CA ILE A 13 -9.55 -17.85 2.24
C ILE A 13 -9.53 -17.14 3.60
N ALA A 14 -9.16 -17.84 4.67
CA ALA A 14 -9.08 -17.26 6.01
C ALA A 14 -8.04 -16.13 6.07
N GLY A 15 -6.87 -16.32 5.45
CA GLY A 15 -5.83 -15.29 5.35
C GLY A 15 -6.29 -14.06 4.55
N ALA A 16 -6.93 -14.27 3.40
CA ALA A 16 -7.48 -13.19 2.58
C ALA A 16 -8.59 -12.42 3.32
N THR A 17 -9.46 -13.16 4.03
CA THR A 17 -10.52 -12.58 4.84
C THR A 17 -9.94 -11.78 6.01
N LEU A 18 -8.97 -12.34 6.74
CA LEU A 18 -8.30 -11.66 7.85
C LEU A 18 -7.59 -10.39 7.40
N SER A 19 -6.88 -10.43 6.26
CA SER A 19 -6.21 -9.25 5.69
C SER A 19 -7.22 -8.17 5.31
N THR A 20 -8.33 -8.56 4.68
CA THR A 20 -9.43 -7.65 4.32
C THR A 20 -10.06 -7.03 5.56
N LEU A 21 -10.40 -7.86 6.56
CA LEU A 21 -10.99 -7.40 7.82
C LEU A 21 -10.05 -6.46 8.57
N HIS A 22 -8.76 -6.76 8.64
CA HIS A 22 -7.79 -5.92 9.34
C HIS A 22 -7.70 -4.51 8.72
N GLN A 23 -7.52 -4.42 7.40
CA GLN A 23 -7.39 -3.14 6.71
C GLN A 23 -8.70 -2.33 6.74
N SER A 24 -9.85 -3.01 6.59
CA SER A 24 -11.17 -2.37 6.66
C SER A 24 -11.54 -1.92 8.08
N SER A 25 -11.22 -2.72 9.11
CA SER A 25 -11.47 -2.38 10.52
C SER A 25 -10.68 -1.14 10.93
N LEU A 26 -9.43 -1.02 10.47
CA LEU A 26 -8.60 0.16 10.72
C LEU A 26 -9.26 1.42 10.12
N GLY A 27 -9.82 1.36 8.91
CA GLY A 27 -10.60 2.46 8.35
C GLY A 27 -11.89 2.77 9.12
N SER A 28 -12.54 1.74 9.66
CA SER A 28 -13.77 1.87 10.46
C SER A 28 -13.52 2.60 11.78
N LEU A 29 -12.33 2.48 12.36
CA LEU A 29 -11.93 3.23 13.56
C LEU A 29 -12.02 4.76 13.37
N TYR A 30 -11.87 5.25 12.15
CA TYR A 30 -11.97 6.69 11.86
C TYR A 30 -13.41 7.13 11.59
N THR A 31 -14.29 6.22 11.18
CA THR A 31 -15.71 6.56 10.96
C THR A 31 -16.46 6.91 12.24
N ILE A 32 -15.96 6.48 13.41
CA ILE A 32 -16.52 6.81 14.73
C ILE A 32 -16.11 8.21 15.23
N LEU A 33 -15.19 8.88 14.52
CA LEU A 33 -14.68 10.22 14.86
C LEU A 33 -15.09 11.27 13.79
N PRO A 34 -16.39 11.44 13.50
CA PRO A 34 -16.85 12.31 12.42
C PRO A 34 -16.47 13.78 12.63
N ASP A 35 -16.52 14.26 13.87
CA ASP A 35 -16.29 15.67 14.18
C ASP A 35 -14.80 16.07 14.24
N GLN A 36 -13.90 15.10 14.17
CA GLN A 36 -12.45 15.34 14.22
C GLN A 36 -11.81 15.38 12.83
N LEU A 37 -12.47 14.82 11.82
CA LEU A 37 -11.95 14.78 10.48
C LEU A 37 -12.48 15.94 9.66
N ASP A 38 -11.58 16.61 8.94
CA ASP A 38 -11.99 17.53 7.90
C ASP A 38 -12.85 16.79 6.86
N LYS A 39 -13.86 17.48 6.33
CA LYS A 39 -14.84 16.90 5.41
C LYS A 39 -14.23 16.39 4.10
N ILE A 40 -13.05 16.89 3.69
CA ILE A 40 -12.30 16.35 2.54
C ILE A 40 -11.82 14.91 2.79
N TRP A 41 -11.56 14.57 4.06
CA TRP A 41 -10.94 13.30 4.47
C TRP A 41 -11.94 12.36 5.14
N TYR A 42 -13.00 12.88 5.76
CA TYR A 42 -14.05 12.07 6.35
C TYR A 42 -14.99 11.50 5.29
N THR A 43 -15.24 10.18 5.38
CA THR A 43 -16.33 9.54 4.64
C THR A 43 -16.74 8.22 5.31
N PRO A 44 -18.04 7.85 5.29
CA PRO A 44 -18.47 6.51 5.68
C PRO A 44 -17.78 5.38 4.88
N LEU A 45 -17.22 5.71 3.71
CA LEU A 45 -16.51 4.76 2.85
C LEU A 45 -15.01 4.61 3.17
N LEU A 46 -14.52 5.21 4.27
CA LEU A 46 -13.13 5.04 4.73
C LEU A 46 -12.67 3.57 4.83
N PRO A 47 -13.50 2.61 5.32
CA PRO A 47 -13.12 1.19 5.35
C PRO A 47 -12.80 0.64 3.95
N LEU A 48 -13.62 1.01 2.96
CA LEU A 48 -13.43 0.60 1.56
C LEU A 48 -12.18 1.26 0.96
N MET A 49 -11.98 2.55 1.21
CA MET A 49 -10.81 3.28 0.74
C MET A 49 -9.51 2.69 1.31
N PHE A 50 -9.51 2.34 2.59
CA PHE A 50 -8.35 1.73 3.26
C PHE A 50 -8.04 0.35 2.69
N TRP A 51 -9.07 -0.42 2.41
CA TRP A 51 -8.92 -1.71 1.75
C TRP A 51 -8.39 -1.56 0.31
N LEU A 52 -8.93 -0.64 -0.50
CA LEU A 52 -8.45 -0.41 -1.88
C LEU A 52 -6.96 -0.02 -1.90
N THR A 53 -6.52 0.89 -1.02
CA THR A 53 -5.12 1.26 -0.95
C THR A 53 -4.23 0.12 -0.45
N ALA A 54 -4.75 -0.75 0.43
CA ALA A 54 -4.04 -1.96 0.85
C ALA A 54 -3.88 -2.99 -0.30
N VAL A 55 -4.90 -3.13 -1.16
CA VAL A 55 -4.80 -3.97 -2.36
C VAL A 55 -3.77 -3.40 -3.35
N ALA A 56 -3.66 -2.08 -3.48
CA ALA A 56 -2.66 -1.44 -4.34
C ALA A 56 -1.23 -1.58 -3.80
N VAL A 57 -1.04 -1.42 -2.48
CA VAL A 57 0.30 -1.45 -1.86
C VAL A 57 0.89 -2.87 -1.81
N GLY A 58 0.08 -3.92 -1.78
CA GLY A 58 0.55 -5.32 -1.76
C GLY A 58 1.50 -5.64 -2.93
N PRO A 59 1.05 -5.52 -4.19
CA PRO A 59 1.90 -5.64 -5.38
C PRO A 59 3.11 -4.70 -5.38
N ALA A 60 2.94 -3.45 -4.91
CA ALA A 60 4.04 -2.49 -4.83
C ALA A 60 5.13 -2.93 -3.85
N MET A 61 4.75 -3.48 -2.68
CA MET A 61 5.69 -4.05 -1.71
C MET A 61 6.44 -5.25 -2.28
N VAL A 62 5.76 -6.15 -3.00
CA VAL A 62 6.41 -7.29 -3.67
C VAL A 62 7.46 -6.81 -4.68
N ILE A 63 7.16 -5.76 -5.45
CA ILE A 63 8.11 -5.15 -6.39
C ILE A 63 9.32 -4.56 -5.64
N LEU A 64 9.08 -3.84 -4.55
CA LEU A 64 10.13 -3.24 -3.72
C LEU A 64 11.06 -4.30 -3.14
N GLU A 65 10.49 -5.29 -2.45
CA GLU A 65 11.23 -6.40 -1.81
C GLU A 65 12.01 -7.22 -2.83
N SER A 66 11.40 -7.54 -3.98
CA SER A 66 12.07 -8.27 -5.06
C SER A 66 13.23 -7.47 -5.64
N THR A 67 13.07 -6.16 -5.80
CA THR A 67 14.13 -5.28 -6.32
C THR A 67 15.29 -5.15 -5.34
N ILE A 68 15.00 -4.99 -4.04
CA ILE A 68 16.03 -4.92 -2.99
C ILE A 68 16.75 -6.27 -2.88
N SER A 69 16.00 -7.37 -2.84
CA SER A 69 16.53 -8.73 -2.77
C SER A 69 17.43 -9.04 -3.98
N SER A 70 17.00 -8.71 -5.20
CA SER A 70 17.81 -8.86 -6.41
C SER A 70 19.15 -8.12 -6.32
N ARG A 71 19.16 -6.89 -5.80
CA ARG A 71 20.40 -6.10 -5.61
C ARG A 71 21.30 -6.67 -4.52
N VAL A 72 20.74 -7.07 -3.39
CA VAL A 72 21.50 -7.60 -2.24
C VAL A 72 22.10 -8.97 -2.56
N PHE A 73 21.32 -9.86 -3.15
CA PHE A 73 21.76 -11.23 -3.49
C PHE A 73 22.40 -11.33 -4.88
N ARG A 74 22.51 -10.21 -5.62
CA ARG A 74 23.04 -10.14 -6.99
C ARG A 74 22.39 -11.16 -7.94
N ARG A 75 21.09 -11.40 -7.77
CA ARG A 75 20.28 -12.28 -8.62
C ARG A 75 19.52 -11.47 -9.65
N GLY A 76 19.24 -12.06 -10.82
CA GLY A 76 18.40 -11.43 -11.83
C GLY A 76 17.01 -11.10 -11.29
N LEU A 77 16.49 -9.92 -11.62
CA LEU A 77 15.13 -9.52 -11.29
C LEU A 77 14.17 -10.10 -12.33
N GLU A 78 13.12 -10.80 -11.90
CA GLU A 78 12.09 -11.33 -12.80
C GLU A 78 11.15 -10.22 -13.29
N LEU A 79 11.66 -9.38 -14.19
CA LEU A 79 10.95 -8.20 -14.71
C LEU A 79 9.63 -8.57 -15.39
N ASP A 80 9.53 -9.71 -16.07
CA ASP A 80 8.30 -10.14 -16.72
C ASP A 80 7.21 -10.50 -15.71
N LEU A 81 7.57 -11.15 -14.60
CA LEU A 81 6.66 -11.48 -13.52
C LEU A 81 6.22 -10.22 -12.78
N LEU A 82 7.17 -9.38 -12.37
CA LEU A 82 6.89 -8.13 -11.64
C LEU A 82 6.12 -7.12 -12.51
N GLY A 83 6.46 -7.02 -13.78
CA GLY A 83 5.75 -6.20 -14.75
C GLY A 83 4.32 -6.70 -14.98
N SER A 84 4.09 -8.01 -14.97
CA SER A 84 2.74 -8.58 -15.06
C SER A 84 1.92 -8.30 -13.79
N LEU A 85 2.52 -8.46 -12.62
CA LEU A 85 1.90 -8.12 -11.33
C LEU A 85 1.54 -6.63 -11.24
N ALA A 86 2.43 -5.75 -11.71
CA ALA A 86 2.25 -4.31 -11.72
C ALA A 86 1.03 -3.85 -12.55
N ARG A 87 0.53 -4.67 -13.49
CA ARG A 87 -0.65 -4.31 -14.31
C ARG A 87 -1.93 -4.19 -13.49
N VAL A 88 -2.01 -4.82 -12.33
CA VAL A 88 -3.20 -4.75 -11.45
C VAL A 88 -3.28 -3.39 -10.75
N ILE A 89 -2.12 -2.80 -10.43
CA ILE A 89 -2.05 -1.57 -9.61
C ILE A 89 -2.87 -0.41 -10.21
N PRO A 90 -2.76 -0.07 -11.52
CA PRO A 90 -3.55 1.01 -12.09
C PRO A 90 -5.07 0.84 -11.94
N PHE A 91 -5.59 -0.38 -12.07
CA PHE A 91 -7.03 -0.63 -11.95
C PHE A 91 -7.52 -0.41 -10.51
N VAL A 92 -6.72 -0.82 -9.53
CA VAL A 92 -7.05 -0.63 -8.11
C VAL A 92 -6.97 0.85 -7.74
N LEU A 93 -5.94 1.56 -8.21
CA LEU A 93 -5.82 3.00 -8.01
C LEU A 93 -6.95 3.77 -8.71
N ALA A 94 -7.38 3.35 -9.90
CA ALA A 94 -8.53 3.94 -10.58
C ALA A 94 -9.83 3.72 -9.79
N ALA A 95 -10.04 2.54 -9.23
CA ALA A 95 -11.18 2.27 -8.35
C ALA A 95 -11.14 3.15 -7.10
N TYR A 96 -9.96 3.35 -6.50
CA TYR A 96 -9.76 4.26 -5.37
C TYR A 96 -10.14 5.71 -5.73
N ILE A 97 -9.64 6.24 -6.86
CA ILE A 97 -10.00 7.58 -7.35
C ILE A 97 -11.50 7.69 -7.55
N ALA A 98 -12.11 6.70 -8.22
CA ALA A 98 -13.54 6.71 -8.52
C ALA A 98 -14.39 6.75 -7.25
N VAL A 99 -14.03 5.96 -6.23
CA VAL A 99 -14.73 5.97 -4.94
C VAL A 99 -14.51 7.30 -4.22
N LYS A 100 -13.28 7.83 -4.17
CA LYS A 100 -12.96 9.06 -3.45
C LYS A 100 -13.60 10.31 -4.07
N ILE A 101 -13.53 10.45 -5.38
CA ILE A 101 -14.17 11.57 -6.09
C ILE A 101 -15.70 11.40 -6.13
N GLY A 102 -16.19 10.18 -6.33
CA GLY A 102 -17.63 9.90 -6.34
C GLY A 102 -18.30 10.21 -5.01
N ASP A 103 -17.63 9.89 -3.90
CA ASP A 103 -18.09 10.22 -2.55
C ASP A 103 -18.13 11.74 -2.31
N LEU A 104 -17.05 12.47 -2.64
CA LEU A 104 -17.01 13.94 -2.52
C LEU A 104 -18.05 14.64 -3.41
N ALA A 105 -18.30 14.11 -4.61
CA ALA A 105 -19.34 14.61 -5.49
C ALA A 105 -20.74 14.35 -4.93
N GLY A 106 -20.98 13.17 -4.35
CA GLY A 106 -22.24 12.80 -3.74
C GLY A 106 -22.54 13.56 -2.45
N SER A 107 -21.52 13.91 -1.67
CA SER A 107 -21.65 14.72 -0.45
C SER A 107 -21.76 16.23 -0.73
N GLY A 108 -21.50 16.67 -1.96
CA GLY A 108 -21.54 18.08 -2.34
C GLY A 108 -20.34 18.91 -1.85
N GLU A 109 -19.31 18.25 -1.32
CA GLU A 109 -18.16 18.88 -0.68
C GLU A 109 -16.99 19.14 -1.67
N LEU A 110 -17.23 19.00 -2.99
CA LEU A 110 -16.22 19.28 -4.04
C LEU A 110 -15.66 20.71 -3.97
N GLY A 111 -16.42 21.67 -3.45
CA GLY A 111 -15.98 23.04 -3.26
C GLY A 111 -14.76 23.15 -2.33
N LEU A 112 -14.65 22.25 -1.35
CA LEU A 112 -13.54 22.23 -0.39
C LEU A 112 -12.20 22.01 -1.10
N LEU A 113 -12.16 21.28 -2.22
CA LEU A 113 -10.94 21.02 -2.99
C LEU A 113 -10.29 22.28 -3.59
N THR A 114 -11.06 23.37 -3.67
CA THR A 114 -10.60 24.66 -4.22
C THR A 114 -10.16 25.64 -3.13
N GLU A 115 -10.29 25.26 -1.85
CA GLU A 115 -9.84 26.08 -0.74
C GLU A 115 -8.31 26.04 -0.62
N TRP A 116 -7.72 27.19 -0.27
CA TRP A 116 -6.28 27.32 -0.05
C TRP A 116 -5.93 26.97 1.40
N ASN A 117 -6.12 25.71 1.76
CA ASN A 117 -5.78 25.16 3.07
C ASN A 117 -4.82 23.96 2.95
N LEU A 118 -4.26 23.54 4.08
CA LEU A 118 -3.27 22.45 4.12
C LEU A 118 -3.91 21.11 3.70
N GLU A 119 -5.17 20.92 4.05
CA GLU A 119 -5.98 19.73 3.82
C GLU A 119 -6.19 19.47 2.33
N SER A 120 -6.54 20.52 1.58
CA SER A 120 -6.68 20.50 0.12
C SER A 120 -5.32 20.30 -0.56
N GLY A 121 -4.27 20.94 -0.05
CA GLY A 121 -2.90 20.74 -0.54
C GLY A 121 -2.44 19.28 -0.41
N LEU A 122 -2.68 18.67 0.75
CA LEU A 122 -2.38 17.26 1.01
C LEU A 122 -3.23 16.33 0.15
N PHE A 123 -4.50 16.66 -0.06
CA PHE A 123 -5.38 15.91 -0.95
C PHE A 123 -4.85 15.91 -2.38
N TRP A 124 -4.49 17.07 -2.94
CA TRP A 124 -3.93 17.16 -4.29
C TRP A 124 -2.58 16.47 -4.42
N LEU A 125 -1.74 16.55 -3.39
CA LEU A 125 -0.47 15.84 -3.34
C LEU A 125 -0.68 14.32 -3.37
N GLU A 126 -1.62 13.81 -2.58
CA GLU A 126 -2.00 12.39 -2.61
C GLU A 126 -2.51 11.99 -4.00
N MET A 127 -3.52 12.71 -4.50
CA MET A 127 -4.23 12.35 -5.72
C MET A 127 -3.35 12.45 -6.95
N LEU A 128 -2.60 13.54 -7.13
CA LEU A 128 -1.76 13.73 -8.31
C LEU A 128 -0.41 13.05 -8.17
N GLY A 129 0.25 13.20 -7.02
CA GLY A 129 1.62 12.75 -6.80
C GLY A 129 1.72 11.25 -6.53
N PHE A 130 0.80 10.69 -5.75
CA PHE A 130 0.95 9.32 -5.24
C PHE A 130 -0.12 8.34 -5.70
N VAL A 131 -1.16 8.81 -6.38
CA VAL A 131 -2.20 7.95 -6.98
C VAL A 131 -2.14 8.04 -8.51
N LEU A 132 -2.34 9.23 -9.08
CA LEU A 132 -2.40 9.42 -10.53
C LEU A 132 -1.05 9.17 -11.20
N LEU A 133 0.03 9.72 -10.67
CA LEU A 133 1.38 9.53 -11.22
C LEU A 133 1.77 8.04 -11.28
N PRO A 134 1.76 7.25 -10.20
CA PRO A 134 2.08 5.82 -10.30
C PRO A 134 1.07 5.04 -11.15
N MET A 135 -0.21 5.42 -11.17
CA MET A 135 -1.20 4.80 -12.06
C MET A 135 -0.80 4.95 -13.54
N VAL A 136 -0.36 6.14 -13.95
CA VAL A 136 0.14 6.40 -15.31
C VAL A 136 1.45 5.64 -15.54
N LEU A 137 2.41 5.73 -14.61
CA LEU A 137 3.71 5.07 -14.75
C LEU A 137 3.53 3.55 -14.91
N PHE A 138 2.75 2.90 -14.06
CA PHE A 138 2.48 1.47 -14.17
C PHE A 138 1.65 1.09 -15.41
N SER A 139 0.97 2.04 -16.05
CA SER A 139 0.28 1.81 -17.33
C SER A 139 1.24 1.78 -18.53
N LEU A 140 2.43 2.38 -18.41
CA LEU A 140 3.43 2.41 -19.46
C LEU A 140 4.26 1.10 -19.52
N PRO A 141 4.32 0.42 -20.67
CA PRO A 141 5.14 -0.78 -20.82
C PRO A 141 6.63 -0.55 -20.51
N ALA A 142 7.17 0.62 -20.90
CA ALA A 142 8.57 0.99 -20.67
C ALA A 142 8.94 1.03 -19.18
N VAL A 143 8.00 1.47 -18.33
CA VAL A 143 8.20 1.48 -16.86
C VAL A 143 8.15 0.06 -16.31
N ARG A 144 7.18 -0.75 -16.76
CA ARG A 144 7.03 -2.14 -16.30
C ARG A 144 8.17 -3.06 -16.70
N GLN A 145 8.90 -2.72 -17.76
CA GLN A 145 10.09 -3.45 -18.22
C GLN A 145 11.40 -2.87 -17.66
N SER A 146 11.33 -1.82 -16.83
CA SER A 146 12.50 -1.18 -16.22
C SER A 146 12.52 -1.43 -14.71
N SER A 147 13.62 -1.99 -14.19
CA SER A 147 13.81 -2.17 -12.75
C SER A 147 13.70 -0.84 -11.98
N ALA A 148 14.30 0.23 -12.51
CA ALA A 148 14.23 1.55 -11.89
C ALA A 148 12.81 2.13 -11.94
N GLY A 149 12.11 1.96 -13.07
CA GLY A 149 10.73 2.41 -13.24
C GLY A 149 9.76 1.71 -12.29
N LEU A 150 9.85 0.39 -12.19
CA LEU A 150 9.07 -0.42 -11.25
C LEU A 150 9.33 0.00 -9.80
N MET A 151 10.60 0.13 -9.41
CA MET A 151 10.95 0.49 -8.03
C MET A 151 10.47 1.90 -7.66
N PHE A 152 10.69 2.89 -8.54
CA PHE A 152 10.24 4.26 -8.31
C PHE A 152 8.72 4.34 -8.20
N SER A 153 7.99 3.70 -9.11
CA SER A 153 6.53 3.69 -9.10
C SER A 153 5.96 2.97 -7.87
N ALA A 154 6.61 1.88 -7.43
CA ALA A 154 6.25 1.18 -6.20
C ALA A 154 6.45 2.05 -4.96
N LEU A 155 7.57 2.78 -4.88
CA LEU A 155 7.83 3.73 -3.80
C LEU A 155 6.77 4.83 -3.74
N LEU A 156 6.34 5.36 -4.89
CA LEU A 156 5.25 6.35 -4.93
C LEU A 156 3.95 5.79 -4.34
N VAL A 157 3.55 4.57 -4.70
CA VAL A 157 2.34 3.95 -4.13
C VAL A 157 2.47 3.77 -2.62
N ILE A 158 3.61 3.26 -2.14
CA ILE A 158 3.85 3.06 -0.71
C ILE A 158 3.82 4.39 0.05
N SER A 159 4.51 5.42 -0.47
CA SER A 159 4.48 6.77 0.09
C SER A 159 3.08 7.37 0.08
N GLY A 160 2.28 7.13 -0.96
CA GLY A 160 0.88 7.55 -1.02
C GLY A 160 0.02 6.93 0.06
N VAL A 161 0.17 5.62 0.30
CA VAL A 161 -0.54 4.96 1.39
C VAL A 161 -0.09 5.50 2.74
N ILE A 162 1.21 5.71 2.96
CA ILE A 162 1.72 6.30 4.20
C ILE A 162 1.14 7.70 4.40
N LEU A 163 1.16 8.54 3.36
CA LEU A 163 0.59 9.89 3.40
C LEU A 163 -0.91 9.83 3.72
N SER A 164 -1.66 8.96 3.05
CA SER A 164 -3.11 8.80 3.27
C SER A 164 -3.42 8.36 4.71
N ARG A 165 -2.65 7.40 5.25
CA ARG A 165 -2.80 6.96 6.63
C ARG A 165 -2.43 8.06 7.62
N PHE A 166 -1.36 8.80 7.34
CA PHE A 166 -0.91 9.89 8.18
C PHE A 166 -1.87 11.08 8.15
N ALA A 167 -2.38 11.46 6.98
CA ALA A 167 -3.36 12.53 6.82
C ALA A 167 -4.64 12.20 7.60
N VAL A 168 -5.25 11.03 7.39
CA VAL A 168 -6.44 10.62 8.14
C VAL A 168 -6.15 10.53 9.64
N SER A 169 -4.99 10.01 10.05
CA SER A 169 -4.67 9.88 11.48
C SER A 169 -4.39 11.22 12.15
N LEU A 170 -3.55 12.06 11.56
CA LEU A 170 -3.20 13.37 12.11
C LEU A 170 -4.40 14.30 12.15
N ILE A 171 -5.19 14.33 11.07
CA ILE A 171 -6.39 15.17 11.01
C ILE A 171 -7.40 14.65 12.04
N ALA A 172 -7.64 13.33 12.13
CA ALA A 172 -8.57 12.76 13.13
C ALA A 172 -8.13 12.94 14.60
N ILE A 173 -6.84 13.12 14.87
CA ILE A 173 -6.32 13.31 16.23
C ILE A 173 -6.17 14.81 16.55
N GLY A 174 -5.98 15.64 15.53
CA GLY A 174 -5.52 17.01 15.67
C GLY A 174 -6.62 18.03 15.42
N LYS A 175 -7.15 18.59 16.51
CA LYS A 175 -7.51 20.00 16.52
C LYS A 175 -6.43 20.80 15.79
N PRO A 176 -6.76 21.82 14.97
CA PRO A 176 -5.80 22.57 14.15
C PRO A 176 -4.55 23.04 14.90
N GLU A 177 -4.66 23.27 16.22
CA GLU A 177 -3.58 23.67 17.11
C GLU A 177 -2.50 22.59 17.35
N PHE A 178 -2.85 21.30 17.37
CA PHE A 178 -1.91 20.19 17.57
C PHE A 178 -1.23 19.75 16.27
N ALA A 179 -1.95 19.78 15.15
CA ALA A 179 -1.40 19.44 13.84
C ALA A 179 -0.36 20.48 13.38
N ALA A 180 -0.55 21.76 13.72
CA ALA A 180 0.40 22.83 13.43
C ALA A 180 1.71 22.74 14.25
N SER A 181 1.72 22.04 15.39
CA SER A 181 2.90 21.91 16.26
C SER A 181 3.51 20.50 16.28
N TYR A 182 2.98 19.55 15.50
CA TYR A 182 3.50 18.18 15.50
C TYR A 182 4.83 18.11 14.77
N VAL A 183 5.91 17.93 15.53
CA VAL A 183 7.24 17.63 15.00
C VAL A 183 7.57 16.19 15.38
N PRO A 184 7.70 15.27 14.41
CA PRO A 184 7.89 13.86 14.71
C PRO A 184 9.17 13.64 15.52
N HIS A 185 9.03 12.99 16.68
CA HIS A 185 10.17 12.75 17.55
C HIS A 185 11.09 11.68 16.92
N PRO A 186 12.43 11.82 16.99
CA PRO A 186 13.36 10.81 16.45
C PRO A 186 13.10 9.37 16.93
N LEU A 187 12.53 9.21 18.14
CA LEU A 187 12.13 7.89 18.66
C LEU A 187 10.97 7.25 17.90
N GLU A 188 10.05 8.01 17.30
CA GLU A 188 8.98 7.45 16.47
C GLU A 188 9.55 6.72 15.26
N PHE A 189 10.58 7.31 14.64
CA PHE A 189 11.33 6.67 13.57
C PHE A 189 12.09 5.44 14.06
N ALA A 190 12.74 5.53 15.23
CA ALA A 190 13.47 4.40 15.82
C ALA A 190 12.55 3.20 16.12
N VAL A 191 11.35 3.45 16.67
CA VAL A 191 10.34 2.41 16.92
C VAL A 191 9.86 1.80 15.61
N THR A 192 9.57 2.63 14.61
CA THR A 192 9.15 2.15 13.27
C THR A 192 10.22 1.26 12.63
N ILE A 193 11.48 1.71 12.64
CA ILE A 193 12.62 0.94 12.13
C ILE A 193 12.79 -0.35 12.92
N GLY A 194 12.62 -0.32 14.25
CA GLY A 194 12.71 -1.49 15.12
C GLY A 194 11.67 -2.55 14.79
N ILE A 195 10.41 -2.15 14.57
CA ILE A 195 9.32 -3.07 14.18
C ILE A 195 9.62 -3.70 12.80
N VAL A 196 10.03 -2.90 11.83
CA VAL A 196 10.40 -3.40 10.49
C VAL A 196 11.58 -4.36 10.58
N ALA A 197 12.63 -4.00 11.33
CA ALA A 197 13.79 -4.85 11.54
C ALA A 197 13.44 -6.18 12.22
N ALA A 198 12.54 -6.16 13.21
CA ALA A 198 12.03 -7.37 13.85
C ALA A 198 11.27 -8.26 12.86
N GLY A 199 10.44 -7.67 11.99
CA GLY A 199 9.75 -8.39 10.91
C GLY A 199 10.72 -9.06 9.93
N VAL A 200 11.74 -8.32 9.48
CA VAL A 200 12.80 -8.86 8.60
C VAL A 200 13.59 -9.97 9.29
N ALA A 201 13.91 -9.82 10.58
CA ALA A 201 14.60 -10.86 11.35
C ALA A 201 13.75 -12.12 11.51
N ALA A 202 12.46 -11.98 11.82
CA ALA A 202 11.51 -13.09 11.92
C ALA A 202 11.36 -13.83 10.59
N PHE A 203 11.25 -13.09 9.48
CA PHE A 203 11.23 -13.67 8.14
C PHE A 203 12.54 -14.40 7.81
N GLY A 204 13.69 -13.81 8.14
CA GLY A 204 15.00 -14.44 7.94
C GLY A 204 15.15 -15.75 8.72
N LEU A 205 14.65 -15.81 9.95
CA LEU A 205 14.59 -17.04 10.73
C LEU A 205 13.65 -18.07 10.08
N ALA A 206 12.44 -17.66 9.69
CA ALA A 206 11.50 -18.53 9.01
C ALA A 206 12.09 -19.11 7.71
N ALA A 207 12.72 -18.28 6.87
CA ALA A 207 13.35 -18.71 5.63
C ALA A 207 14.55 -19.66 5.85
N ARG A 208 15.24 -19.56 6.99
CA ARG A 208 16.36 -20.44 7.34
C ARG A 208 15.90 -21.81 7.87
N TYR A 209 14.82 -21.84 8.64
CA TYR A 209 14.37 -23.05 9.35
C TYR A 209 13.18 -23.77 8.71
N LEU A 210 12.42 -23.11 7.84
CA LEU A 210 11.28 -23.71 7.13
C LEU A 210 11.62 -23.92 5.63
N PRO A 211 11.08 -24.96 4.98
CA PRO A 211 11.23 -25.18 3.54
C PRO A 211 10.32 -24.23 2.75
N VAL A 212 10.61 -22.93 2.80
CA VAL A 212 9.81 -21.87 2.16
C VAL A 212 10.04 -21.83 0.64
N PHE A 213 11.27 -22.12 0.20
CA PHE A 213 11.59 -22.19 -1.23
C PHE A 213 11.39 -23.61 -1.73
N VAL A 214 10.43 -23.81 -2.64
CA VAL A 214 10.33 -25.03 -3.44
C VAL A 214 11.62 -25.09 -4.28
N LYS A 215 12.52 -26.04 -3.96
CA LYS A 215 13.64 -26.37 -4.85
C LYS A 215 13.05 -26.63 -6.23
N HIS A 216 13.19 -25.69 -7.15
CA HIS A 216 12.99 -25.99 -8.56
C HIS A 216 14.04 -27.03 -8.88
N ALA A 217 13.59 -28.24 -9.20
CA ALA A 217 14.46 -29.23 -9.78
C ALA A 217 15.03 -28.58 -11.04
N HIS A 218 16.31 -28.23 -11.01
CA HIS A 218 17.07 -28.06 -12.23
C HIS A 218 16.89 -29.36 -13.00
N SER A 219 16.08 -29.34 -14.06
CA SER A 219 16.11 -30.40 -15.06
C SER A 219 17.56 -30.44 -15.56
N PRO A 220 18.30 -31.54 -15.38
CA PRO A 220 19.60 -31.65 -15.99
C PRO A 220 19.42 -31.65 -17.51
N ALA A 221 20.43 -31.09 -18.17
CA ALA A 221 20.64 -30.92 -19.60
C ALA A 221 19.82 -31.84 -20.54
N ALA A 222 19.28 -31.25 -21.60
CA ALA A 222 19.23 -31.92 -22.88
C ALA A 222 20.52 -31.50 -23.62
N GLU A 223 21.47 -32.43 -23.70
CA GLU A 223 22.53 -32.47 -24.72
C GLU A 223 21.91 -32.58 -26.12
#